data_AF-A0A925B2B2-F1
#
_entry.id   AF-A0A925B2B2-F1
#
_cell.length_a   1.000
_cell.length_b   1.000
_cell.length_c   1.000
_cell.angle_alpha   90.00
_cell.angle_beta   90.00
_cell.angle_gamma   90.00
#
_symmetry.space_group_name_H-M   'P 1'
#
loop_
_entity.id
_entity.type
_entity.pdbx_description
1 polymer ?
#
loop_
_entity_poly.entity_id
_entity_poly.type
_entity_poly.pdbx_seq_one_letter_code
_entity_poly.pdbx_strand_id
1 'polypeptide(L)'
;MLEAARLQDKITHTEQRTGLIGGMIVGALIGAALVAGTIATVLTGGLALAPILLIVGSVATGAAIGGGVFRFLGEMSTVPKGFINKAATTVFINSFATPAARACVDTALCSDHTLKLIATGSSTVFIEGFPAARVGDIGECSFKIGTGSPDVFFGGDMGACANVKITPEVEEWLVNLNHALGIIGGLCLLGPLYGLRVAIASIIGGEIGSRVGGEIGQHYGGRWGGFAGSILGGIIGGGLPLRPGARSFINRLEIEPGTIGTTGGNIRLKQVPPAMQDKILYGERVPNPNSPGGMSNRIIGGHSSEIKTNPNYAHEVISTNADGTTNVKFITQFPDGNLSNIKSSTLAPDSWTNTDVINVTNQTASTTTVATRARDGATLHRQTTNGVEWEVIKDSAGNVTSSYPTGGKPTTNF
;
A
#
# COMPACT_ATOMS: atom_id res chain seq x y z
N MET A 1 9.68 28.14 13.51
CA MET A 1 9.87 28.37 14.96
C MET A 1 9.29 27.18 15.69
N LEU A 2 10.02 26.63 16.67
CA LEU A 2 9.66 25.39 17.39
C LEU A 2 9.62 25.68 18.88
N GLU A 3 8.78 24.93 19.61
CA GLU A 3 8.62 25.08 21.06
C GLU A 3 9.95 24.93 21.78
N ALA A 4 10.23 25.83 22.70
CA ALA A 4 11.47 25.83 23.46
C ALA A 4 11.50 24.68 24.46
N ALA A 5 12.59 23.91 24.46
CA ALA A 5 12.76 22.79 25.38
C ALA A 5 13.30 23.26 26.73
N ARG A 6 12.89 22.57 27.80
CA ARG A 6 13.17 22.92 29.19
C ARG A 6 13.57 21.69 29.98
N LEU A 7 14.09 21.92 31.18
CA LEU A 7 14.29 20.84 32.16
C LEU A 7 12.99 20.04 32.36
N GLN A 8 13.12 18.72 32.49
CA GLN A 8 12.02 17.76 32.62
C GLN A 8 11.10 17.60 31.39
N ASP A 9 11.35 18.30 30.28
CA ASP A 9 10.64 17.99 29.04
C ASP A 9 11.00 16.58 28.56
N LYS A 10 9.99 15.88 28.03
CA LYS A 10 10.10 14.46 27.69
C LYS A 10 10.97 14.27 26.46
N ILE A 11 11.81 13.24 26.50
CA ILE A 11 12.48 12.72 25.30
C ILE A 11 11.74 11.49 24.78
N THR A 12 11.76 11.31 23.47
CA THR A 12 11.06 10.25 22.77
C THR A 12 12.00 9.51 21.82
N HIS A 13 11.79 8.22 21.68
CA HIS A 13 12.36 7.43 20.58
C HIS A 13 11.26 7.12 19.57
N THR A 14 11.67 6.83 18.34
CA THR A 14 10.75 6.21 17.39
C THR A 14 10.67 4.70 17.65
N GLU A 15 9.77 4.02 16.95
CA GLU A 15 9.68 2.55 16.95
C GLU A 15 10.30 1.97 15.66
N GLN A 16 11.28 2.66 15.06
CA GLN A 16 11.84 2.29 13.75
C GLN A 16 12.46 0.89 13.77
N ARG A 17 13.20 0.56 14.83
CA ARG A 17 13.87 -0.75 14.97
C ARG A 17 12.85 -1.88 15.10
N THR A 18 11.86 -1.71 15.98
CA THR A 18 10.78 -2.68 16.20
C THR A 18 9.96 -2.86 14.92
N GLY A 19 9.63 -1.75 14.26
CA GLY A 19 8.94 -1.72 12.98
C GLY A 19 9.71 -2.48 11.89
N LEU A 20 11.01 -2.22 11.73
CA LEU A 20 11.85 -2.92 10.75
C LEU A 20 11.84 -4.44 10.97
N ILE A 21 12.10 -4.89 12.20
CA ILE A 21 12.17 -6.33 12.52
C ILE A 21 10.79 -6.99 12.36
N GLY A 22 9.73 -6.38 12.91
CA GLY A 22 8.37 -6.89 12.79
C GLY A 22 7.92 -6.94 11.33
N GLY A 23 8.24 -5.91 10.56
CA GLY A 23 7.97 -5.84 9.12
C GLY A 23 8.68 -6.92 8.32
N MET A 24 9.95 -7.20 8.61
CA MET A 24 10.68 -8.29 7.95
C MET A 24 10.00 -9.64 8.18
N ILE A 25 9.58 -9.92 9.42
CA ILE A 25 8.92 -11.19 9.77
C ILE A 25 7.57 -11.30 9.06
N VAL A 26 6.71 -10.28 9.18
CA VAL A 26 5.38 -10.27 8.54
C VAL A 26 5.52 -10.33 7.03
N GLY A 27 6.43 -9.55 6.46
CA GLY A 27 6.72 -9.54 5.03
C GLY A 27 7.22 -10.88 4.50
N ALA A 28 8.11 -11.55 5.24
CA ALA A 28 8.60 -12.89 4.90
C ALA A 28 7.45 -13.92 4.86
N LEU A 29 6.56 -13.90 5.85
CA LEU A 29 5.41 -14.80 5.93
C LEU A 29 4.44 -14.58 4.76
N ILE A 30 4.16 -13.32 4.40
CA ILE A 30 3.34 -12.99 3.23
C ILE A 30 4.03 -13.45 1.95
N GLY A 31 5.34 -13.20 1.81
CA GLY A 31 6.15 -13.65 0.68
C GLY A 31 6.12 -15.17 0.49
N ALA A 32 6.16 -15.94 1.58
CA ALA A 32 6.01 -17.40 1.54
C ALA A 32 4.60 -17.83 1.10
N ALA A 33 3.56 -17.20 1.67
CA ALA A 33 2.17 -17.55 1.40
C ALA A 33 1.79 -17.36 -0.08
N LEU A 34 2.31 -16.32 -0.73
CA LEU A 34 2.05 -16.02 -2.15
C LEU A 34 2.53 -17.11 -3.12
N VAL A 35 3.50 -17.93 -2.72
CA VAL A 35 4.09 -18.98 -3.57
C VAL A 35 3.78 -20.40 -3.12
N ALA A 36 3.08 -20.57 -1.99
CA ALA A 36 2.74 -21.88 -1.43
C ALA A 36 1.95 -22.79 -2.40
N GLY A 37 1.11 -22.22 -3.27
CA GLY A 37 0.34 -22.96 -4.27
C GLY A 37 1.15 -23.47 -5.48
N THR A 38 2.33 -22.91 -5.75
CA THR A 38 3.19 -23.30 -6.89
C THR A 38 3.98 -24.60 -6.64
N ILE A 39 3.97 -25.10 -5.40
CA ILE A 39 4.69 -26.29 -4.95
C ILE A 39 4.03 -27.58 -5.49
N ALA A 40 2.72 -27.57 -5.73
CA ALA A 40 1.97 -28.76 -6.14
C ALA A 40 2.27 -29.23 -7.58
N THR A 41 2.80 -28.37 -8.45
CA THR A 41 3.03 -28.68 -9.89
C THR A 41 4.43 -29.19 -10.23
N VAL A 42 5.38 -29.19 -9.29
CA VAL A 42 6.81 -29.52 -9.59
C VAL A 42 7.20 -30.95 -9.19
N LEU A 43 6.32 -31.69 -8.51
CA LEU A 43 6.60 -33.06 -8.07
C LEU A 43 6.56 -34.12 -9.21
N THR A 44 6.41 -33.73 -10.48
CA THR A 44 6.34 -34.65 -11.62
C THR A 44 7.54 -34.64 -12.58
N GLY A 45 8.66 -33.96 -12.25
CA GLY A 45 9.97 -34.32 -12.86
C GLY A 45 10.80 -33.23 -13.55
N GLY A 46 10.90 -32.01 -13.01
CA GLY A 46 11.82 -30.97 -13.50
C GLY A 46 12.75 -30.42 -12.41
N LEU A 47 13.99 -30.03 -12.79
CA LEU A 47 15.08 -29.51 -11.94
C LEU A 47 14.60 -28.69 -10.71
N ALA A 48 14.82 -29.21 -9.51
CA ALA A 48 14.33 -28.68 -8.23
C ALA A 48 14.79 -27.25 -7.86
N LEU A 49 15.71 -26.64 -8.62
CA LEU A 49 16.27 -25.33 -8.30
C LEU A 49 15.29 -24.17 -8.53
N ALA A 50 14.46 -24.24 -9.58
CA ALA A 50 13.52 -23.16 -9.91
C ALA A 50 12.45 -22.89 -8.84
N PRO A 51 11.73 -23.88 -8.28
CA PRO A 51 10.77 -23.63 -7.19
C PRO A 51 11.46 -23.17 -5.90
N ILE A 52 12.67 -23.66 -5.61
CA ILE A 52 13.44 -23.23 -4.43
C ILE A 52 13.81 -21.75 -4.55
N LEU A 53 14.32 -21.32 -5.71
CA LEU A 53 14.63 -19.91 -5.97
C LEU A 53 13.39 -19.02 -5.90
N LEU A 54 12.24 -19.49 -6.41
CA LEU A 54 10.99 -18.76 -6.29
C LEU A 54 10.58 -18.55 -4.83
N ILE A 55 10.70 -19.58 -3.99
CA ILE A 55 10.38 -19.50 -2.55
C ILE A 55 11.35 -18.57 -1.84
N VAL A 56 12.66 -18.82 -1.96
CA VAL A 56 13.70 -18.00 -1.32
C VAL A 56 13.59 -16.54 -1.77
N GLY A 57 13.39 -16.32 -3.07
CA GLY A 57 13.23 -14.99 -3.64
C GLY A 57 12.00 -14.26 -3.15
N SER A 58 10.86 -14.95 -3.04
CA SER A 58 9.60 -14.34 -2.58
C SER A 58 9.62 -14.03 -1.09
N VAL A 59 10.18 -14.92 -0.27
CA VAL A 59 10.38 -14.71 1.17
C VAL A 59 11.33 -13.54 1.41
N ALA A 60 12.48 -13.51 0.73
CA ALA A 60 13.47 -12.44 0.89
C ALA A 60 12.94 -11.08 0.41
N THR A 61 12.22 -11.06 -0.73
CA THR A 61 11.57 -9.83 -1.23
C THR A 61 10.48 -9.35 -0.28
N GLY A 62 9.64 -10.27 0.21
CA GLY A 62 8.60 -9.96 1.18
C GLY A 62 9.19 -9.35 2.46
N ALA A 63 10.25 -9.96 2.99
CA ALA A 63 10.96 -9.45 4.17
C ALA A 63 11.55 -8.05 3.93
N ALA A 64 12.18 -7.81 2.79
CA ALA A 64 12.79 -6.52 2.46
C ALA A 64 11.75 -5.39 2.34
N ILE A 65 10.63 -5.67 1.66
CA ILE A 65 9.52 -4.72 1.49
C ILE A 65 8.84 -4.46 2.84
N GLY A 66 8.51 -5.52 3.57
CA GLY A 66 7.89 -5.42 4.88
C GLY A 66 8.77 -4.64 5.86
N GLY A 67 10.07 -4.96 5.90
CA GLY A 67 11.03 -4.24 6.72
C GLY A 67 11.09 -2.74 6.39
N GLY A 68 11.16 -2.38 5.11
CA GLY A 68 11.17 -0.98 4.68
C GLY A 68 9.89 -0.22 5.08
N VAL A 69 8.71 -0.80 4.81
CA VAL A 69 7.41 -0.18 5.10
C VAL A 69 7.21 0.01 6.61
N PHE A 70 7.44 -1.03 7.40
CA PHE A 70 7.18 -0.96 8.84
C PHE A 70 8.26 -0.20 9.60
N ARG A 71 9.50 -0.12 9.10
CA ARG A 71 10.50 0.82 9.64
C ARG A 71 9.98 2.25 9.57
N PHE A 72 9.41 2.64 8.42
CA PHE A 72 8.85 3.97 8.24
C PHE A 72 7.60 4.21 9.10
N LEU A 73 6.73 3.21 9.24
CA LEU A 73 5.61 3.29 10.21
C LEU A 73 6.13 3.45 11.65
N GLY A 74 7.21 2.75 11.99
CA GLY A 74 7.91 2.89 13.26
C GLY A 74 8.46 4.31 13.47
N GLU A 75 8.96 4.97 12.42
CA GLU A 75 9.40 6.37 12.48
C GLU A 75 8.28 7.35 12.84
N MET A 76 7.04 7.03 12.49
CA MET A 76 5.90 7.89 12.82
C MET A 76 5.46 7.78 14.28
N SER A 77 5.66 6.60 14.86
CA SER A 77 5.32 6.31 16.24
C SER A 77 6.44 6.75 17.16
N THR A 78 6.13 7.64 18.09
CA THR A 78 7.09 8.12 19.09
C THR A 78 6.65 7.70 20.48
N VAL A 79 7.55 7.11 21.26
CA VAL A 79 7.29 6.68 22.62
C VAL A 79 8.16 7.48 23.59
N PRO A 80 7.60 8.03 24.69
CA PRO A 80 8.39 8.68 25.72
C PRO A 80 9.35 7.68 26.39
N LYS A 81 10.63 8.05 26.50
CA LYS A 81 11.70 7.21 27.05
C LYS A 81 12.47 7.86 28.19
N GLY A 82 12.15 9.10 28.53
CA GLY A 82 12.77 9.80 29.64
C GLY A 82 12.56 11.31 29.56
N PHE A 83 13.48 12.07 30.13
CA PHE A 83 13.37 13.51 30.26
C PHE A 83 14.73 14.21 30.27
N ILE A 84 14.73 15.50 29.95
CA ILE A 84 15.90 16.37 30.04
C ILE A 84 16.31 16.51 31.51
N ASN A 85 17.56 16.17 31.82
CA ASN A 85 18.09 16.06 33.17
C ASN A 85 19.03 17.21 33.56
N LYS A 86 19.62 17.89 32.58
CA LYS A 86 20.48 19.06 32.78
C LYS A 86 19.98 20.21 31.90
N ALA A 87 20.12 21.44 32.34
CA ALA A 87 19.65 22.64 31.65
C ALA A 87 20.52 23.86 32.02
N ALA A 88 20.20 25.03 31.47
CA ALA A 88 20.80 26.32 31.82
C ALA A 88 20.67 26.66 33.32
N THR A 89 21.51 27.56 33.82
CA THR A 89 21.47 28.00 35.23
C THR A 89 20.98 29.43 35.40
N THR A 90 20.97 30.22 34.34
CA THR A 90 20.62 31.65 34.36
C THR A 90 19.39 32.00 33.51
N VAL A 91 19.02 31.13 32.56
CA VAL A 91 17.89 31.37 31.64
C VAL A 91 16.77 30.37 31.93
N PHE A 92 15.60 30.91 32.25
CA PHE A 92 14.41 30.17 32.63
C PHE A 92 13.29 30.44 31.63
N ILE A 93 12.51 29.40 31.31
CA ILE A 93 11.38 29.49 30.39
C ILE A 93 10.12 29.20 31.17
N ASN A 94 9.12 30.07 31.10
CA ASN A 94 7.87 30.05 31.88
C ASN A 94 8.02 30.30 33.39
N SER A 95 8.96 29.65 34.08
CA SER A 95 9.11 29.73 35.52
C SER A 95 10.55 29.50 35.98
N PHE A 96 10.92 30.00 37.16
CA PHE A 96 12.23 29.76 37.76
C PHE A 96 12.54 28.26 38.02
N ALA A 97 11.53 27.39 38.02
CA ALA A 97 11.71 25.95 38.15
C ALA A 97 12.00 25.23 36.82
N THR A 98 11.89 25.92 35.69
CA THR A 98 12.00 25.34 34.34
C THR A 98 13.09 26.03 33.53
N PRO A 99 14.38 25.75 33.85
CA PRO A 99 15.50 26.28 33.08
C PRO A 99 15.47 25.79 31.63
N ALA A 100 15.98 26.62 30.72
CA ALA A 100 16.04 26.35 29.30
C ALA A 100 17.04 25.24 28.96
N ALA A 101 16.68 24.33 28.06
CA ALA A 101 17.57 23.28 27.59
C ALA A 101 18.47 23.78 26.43
N ARG A 102 19.70 23.27 26.38
CA ARG A 102 20.72 23.65 25.39
C ARG A 102 21.33 22.44 24.71
N ALA A 103 21.63 22.58 23.43
CA ALA A 103 22.41 21.57 22.72
C ALA A 103 23.88 21.59 23.18
N CYS A 104 24.58 20.49 22.91
CA CYS A 104 26.02 20.28 23.10
C CYS A 104 26.52 20.16 24.55
N VAL A 105 25.75 20.60 25.54
CA VAL A 105 26.16 20.65 26.96
C VAL A 105 25.19 19.98 27.93
N ASP A 106 23.90 19.99 27.59
CA ASP A 106 22.86 19.42 28.44
C ASP A 106 22.58 17.97 28.06
N THR A 107 22.15 17.20 29.07
CA THR A 107 21.95 15.75 28.98
C THR A 107 20.51 15.38 29.29
N ALA A 108 20.06 14.30 28.66
CA ALA A 108 18.80 13.65 28.94
C ALA A 108 19.03 12.29 29.59
N LEU A 109 18.16 11.95 30.55
CA LEU A 109 18.07 10.62 31.13
C LEU A 109 17.15 9.78 30.24
N CYS A 110 17.58 8.57 29.88
CA CYS A 110 16.81 7.62 29.09
C CYS A 110 16.61 6.33 29.90
N SER A 111 15.50 5.63 29.69
CA SER A 111 15.23 4.32 30.28
C SER A 111 16.10 3.21 29.70
N ASP A 112 16.51 3.35 28.44
CA ASP A 112 17.09 2.26 27.66
C ASP A 112 18.64 2.25 27.76
N HIS A 113 19.24 3.34 28.24
CA HIS A 113 20.69 3.49 28.44
C HIS A 113 20.99 4.67 29.38
N THR A 114 22.27 4.93 29.66
CA THR A 114 22.73 6.04 30.51
C THR A 114 22.47 7.43 29.89
N LEU A 115 22.94 8.48 30.57
CA LEU A 115 22.83 9.88 30.14
C LEU A 115 23.37 10.10 28.72
N LYS A 116 22.59 10.80 27.90
CA LYS A 116 22.95 11.18 26.52
C LYS A 116 22.88 12.68 26.32
N LEU A 117 23.79 13.22 25.51
CA LEU A 117 23.82 14.65 25.18
C LEU A 117 22.73 15.02 24.17
N ILE A 118 22.22 16.24 24.29
CA ILE A 118 21.45 16.88 23.21
C ILE A 118 22.45 17.28 22.12
N ALA A 119 22.25 16.78 20.89
CA ALA A 119 23.25 16.85 19.82
C ALA A 119 22.94 17.93 18.78
N THR A 120 21.74 18.49 18.78
CA THR A 120 21.32 19.53 17.84
C THR A 120 20.52 20.61 18.55
N GLY A 121 20.51 21.83 17.99
CA GLY A 121 19.79 22.97 18.53
C GLY A 121 19.61 24.08 17.49
N SER A 122 19.14 25.25 17.91
CA SER A 122 18.98 26.41 17.04
C SER A 122 20.31 26.97 16.54
N SER A 123 20.42 27.23 15.24
CA SER A 123 21.55 27.93 14.63
C SER A 123 21.60 29.44 14.92
N THR A 124 20.50 30.04 15.41
CA THR A 124 20.38 31.50 15.59
C THR A 124 20.10 31.93 17.02
N VAL A 125 19.62 31.02 17.87
CA VAL A 125 19.28 31.32 19.28
C VAL A 125 20.26 30.59 20.19
N PHE A 126 20.94 31.35 21.04
CA PHE A 126 21.95 30.83 21.96
C PHE A 126 21.58 31.16 23.40
N ILE A 127 21.78 30.20 24.29
CA ILE A 127 21.54 30.30 25.72
C ILE A 127 22.84 29.92 26.42
N GLU A 128 23.39 30.84 27.20
CA GLU A 128 24.69 30.68 27.87
C GLU A 128 25.82 30.30 26.89
N GLY A 129 25.76 30.80 25.67
CA GLY A 129 26.74 30.52 24.61
C GLY A 129 26.53 29.20 23.86
N PHE A 130 25.53 28.40 24.21
CA PHE A 130 25.20 27.14 23.52
C PHE A 130 23.91 27.25 22.71
N PRO A 131 23.75 26.51 21.61
CA PRO A 131 22.52 26.50 20.83
C PRO A 131 21.30 26.13 21.69
N ALA A 132 20.20 26.87 21.56
CA ALA A 132 18.97 26.58 22.30
C ALA A 132 18.28 25.32 21.77
N ALA A 133 17.89 24.39 22.66
CA ALA A 133 17.20 23.16 22.29
C ALA A 133 15.68 23.39 22.21
N ARG A 134 15.03 22.64 21.31
CA ARG A 134 13.61 22.78 20.94
C ARG A 134 12.97 21.42 20.74
N VAL A 135 11.64 21.39 20.72
CA VAL A 135 10.89 20.20 20.29
C VAL A 135 11.33 19.78 18.89
N GLY A 136 11.65 18.49 18.75
CA GLY A 136 12.15 17.90 17.52
C GLY A 136 13.68 17.91 17.36
N ASP A 137 14.42 18.67 18.18
CA ASP A 137 15.89 18.57 18.20
C ASP A 137 16.32 17.18 18.72
N ILE A 138 17.42 16.69 18.17
CA ILE A 138 17.93 15.33 18.25
C ILE A 138 19.08 15.21 19.25
N GLY A 139 19.12 14.11 20.00
CA GLY A 139 20.21 13.73 20.90
C GLY A 139 21.20 12.70 20.34
N GLU A 140 22.23 12.38 21.10
CA GLU A 140 23.33 11.48 20.70
C GLU A 140 22.84 10.10 20.26
N CYS A 141 21.83 9.52 20.92
CA CYS A 141 21.25 8.23 20.53
C CYS A 141 20.09 8.34 19.52
N SER A 142 19.95 9.46 18.81
CA SER A 142 18.82 9.78 17.93
C SER A 142 17.46 9.94 18.63
N PHE A 143 17.41 10.12 19.96
CA PHE A 143 16.17 10.54 20.63
C PHE A 143 15.75 11.93 20.12
N LYS A 144 14.45 12.22 20.12
CA LYS A 144 13.89 13.55 19.86
C LYS A 144 13.28 14.14 21.12
N ILE A 145 13.43 15.44 21.31
CA ILE A 145 12.69 16.16 22.36
C ILE A 145 11.21 16.19 21.96
N GLY A 146 10.36 15.63 22.80
CA GLY A 146 8.95 15.36 22.50
C GLY A 146 7.96 16.36 23.12
N THR A 147 8.37 17.15 24.12
CA THR A 147 7.54 18.22 24.69
C THR A 147 8.36 19.50 24.85
N GLY A 148 7.69 20.64 24.85
CA GLY A 148 8.31 21.94 25.05
C GLY A 148 7.38 22.93 25.75
N SER A 149 7.79 24.19 25.74
CA SER A 149 6.98 25.31 26.22
C SER A 149 5.78 25.57 25.31
N PRO A 150 4.57 25.81 25.86
CA PRO A 150 3.37 26.07 25.06
C PRO A 150 3.32 27.47 24.43
N ASP A 151 4.15 28.41 24.88
CA ASP A 151 4.09 29.83 24.54
C ASP A 151 5.47 30.44 24.20
N VAL A 152 6.58 29.74 24.46
CA VAL A 152 7.93 30.18 24.07
C VAL A 152 8.45 29.32 22.93
N PHE A 153 8.87 29.99 21.85
CA PHE A 153 9.35 29.36 20.64
C PHE A 153 10.70 29.94 20.21
N PHE A 154 11.61 29.08 19.76
CA PHE A 154 12.89 29.49 19.22
C PHE A 154 12.94 29.30 17.69
N GLY A 155 13.53 30.28 17.01
CA GLY A 155 13.75 30.27 15.56
C GLY A 155 15.02 29.54 15.13
N GLY A 156 15.42 29.74 13.88
CA GLY A 156 16.65 29.20 13.29
C GLY A 156 16.55 27.77 12.78
N ASP A 157 17.46 27.39 11.89
CA ASP A 157 17.60 26.02 11.41
C ASP A 157 18.20 25.11 12.49
N MET A 158 18.01 23.80 12.36
CA MET A 158 18.60 22.79 13.23
C MET A 158 20.10 22.63 12.91
N GLY A 159 20.96 23.04 13.84
CA GLY A 159 22.41 22.90 13.77
C GLY A 159 22.91 21.76 14.65
N ALA A 160 23.80 20.92 14.12
CA ALA A 160 24.44 19.85 14.87
C ALA A 160 25.68 20.33 15.62
N CYS A 161 25.88 19.79 16.82
CA CYS A 161 27.08 20.02 17.63
C CYS A 161 28.27 19.32 16.99
N ALA A 162 29.34 20.06 16.66
CA ALA A 162 30.52 19.52 16.00
C ALA A 162 31.18 18.34 16.77
N ASN A 163 31.03 18.30 18.09
CA ASN A 163 31.68 17.31 18.96
C ASN A 163 30.76 16.17 19.41
N VAL A 164 29.53 16.07 18.91
CA VAL A 164 28.58 15.01 19.31
C VAL A 164 28.24 14.15 18.10
N LYS A 165 28.69 12.90 18.12
CA LYS A 165 28.34 11.93 17.08
C LYS A 165 26.94 11.38 17.33
N ILE A 166 26.01 11.68 16.42
CA ILE A 166 24.67 11.11 16.47
C ILE A 166 24.74 9.66 15.98
N THR A 167 24.35 8.72 16.82
CA THR A 167 24.21 7.30 16.47
C THR A 167 22.77 7.03 16.04
N PRO A 168 22.53 6.47 14.84
CA PRO A 168 21.19 6.14 14.36
C PRO A 168 20.43 5.20 15.31
N GLU A 169 19.12 5.35 15.40
CA GLU A 169 18.26 4.47 16.22
C GLU A 169 18.24 3.02 15.67
N VAL A 170 18.31 2.87 14.35
CA VAL A 170 18.44 1.57 13.69
C VAL A 170 19.90 1.30 13.38
N GLU A 171 20.41 0.19 13.93
CA GLU A 171 21.76 -0.28 13.71
C GLU A 171 22.03 -0.54 12.21
N GLU A 172 23.22 -0.15 11.74
CA GLU A 172 23.56 -0.19 10.31
C GLU A 172 23.51 -1.61 9.73
N TRP A 173 23.95 -2.62 10.50
CA TRP A 173 23.91 -4.01 10.03
C TRP A 173 22.48 -4.50 9.76
N LEU A 174 21.49 -4.00 10.51
CA LEU A 174 20.09 -4.39 10.35
C LEU A 174 19.49 -3.74 9.09
N VAL A 175 19.88 -2.49 8.81
CA VAL A 175 19.56 -1.82 7.53
C VAL A 175 20.21 -2.56 6.36
N ASN A 176 21.48 -2.92 6.49
CA ASN A 176 22.22 -3.67 5.48
C ASN A 176 21.65 -5.07 5.27
N LEU A 177 21.17 -5.72 6.33
CA LEU A 177 20.44 -6.99 6.23
C LEU A 177 19.16 -6.82 5.41
N ASN A 178 18.36 -5.77 5.65
CA ASN A 178 17.15 -5.50 4.87
C ASN A 178 17.46 -5.32 3.37
N HIS A 179 18.51 -4.55 3.06
CA HIS A 179 18.96 -4.36 1.68
C HIS A 179 19.48 -5.66 1.06
N ALA A 180 20.23 -6.46 1.81
CA ALA A 180 20.71 -7.76 1.36
C ALA A 180 19.56 -8.72 1.03
N LEU A 181 18.50 -8.74 1.84
CA LEU A 181 17.28 -9.50 1.55
C LEU A 181 16.62 -9.04 0.24
N GLY A 182 16.59 -7.73 -0.03
CA GLY A 182 16.10 -7.19 -1.30
C GLY A 182 16.95 -7.64 -2.50
N ILE A 183 18.28 -7.65 -2.34
CA ILE A 183 19.22 -8.14 -3.37
C ILE A 183 19.05 -9.64 -3.60
N ILE A 184 18.99 -10.45 -2.54
CA ILE A 184 18.73 -11.89 -2.62
C ILE A 184 17.40 -12.15 -3.34
N GLY A 185 16.35 -11.42 -2.97
CA GLY A 185 15.06 -11.45 -3.65
C GLY A 185 15.17 -11.20 -5.15
N GLY A 186 15.83 -10.12 -5.53
CA GLY A 186 16.10 -9.77 -6.93
C GLY A 186 16.88 -10.87 -7.67
N LEU A 187 17.98 -11.36 -7.09
CA LEU A 187 18.82 -12.40 -7.69
C LEU A 187 18.05 -13.71 -7.91
N CYS A 188 17.25 -14.13 -6.94
CA CYS A 188 16.46 -15.36 -7.02
C CYS A 188 15.31 -15.27 -8.03
N LEU A 189 14.63 -14.12 -8.09
CA LEU A 189 13.44 -13.96 -8.96
C LEU A 189 13.78 -13.55 -10.40
N LEU A 190 14.89 -12.85 -10.60
CA LEU A 190 15.25 -12.23 -11.88
C LEU A 190 16.59 -12.73 -12.44
N GLY A 191 17.29 -13.59 -11.70
CA GLY A 191 18.59 -14.16 -12.08
C GLY A 191 19.78 -13.24 -11.75
N PRO A 192 21.03 -13.73 -11.85
CA PRO A 192 22.21 -13.06 -11.28
C PRO A 192 22.51 -11.67 -11.85
N LEU A 193 22.53 -11.55 -13.19
CA LEU A 193 22.91 -10.30 -13.86
C LEU A 193 21.79 -9.25 -13.84
N TYR A 194 20.55 -9.69 -14.07
CA TYR A 194 19.41 -8.79 -14.14
C TYR A 194 18.90 -8.44 -12.73
N GLY A 195 18.85 -9.41 -11.82
CA GLY A 195 18.45 -9.23 -10.42
C GLY A 195 19.35 -8.29 -9.64
N LEU A 196 20.68 -8.37 -9.81
CA LEU A 196 21.61 -7.45 -9.13
C LEU A 196 21.40 -6.00 -9.60
N ARG A 197 21.27 -5.78 -10.91
CA ARG A 197 21.05 -4.45 -11.50
C ARG A 197 19.74 -3.85 -11.01
N VAL A 198 18.66 -4.63 -11.05
CA VAL A 198 17.34 -4.20 -10.60
C VAL A 198 17.34 -3.93 -9.10
N ALA A 199 17.97 -4.78 -8.28
CA ALA A 199 18.02 -4.58 -6.83
C ALA A 199 18.81 -3.32 -6.44
N ILE A 200 19.98 -3.07 -7.04
CA ILE A 200 20.77 -1.86 -6.78
C ILE A 200 20.00 -0.61 -7.22
N ALA A 201 19.39 -0.64 -8.42
CA ALA A 201 18.54 0.45 -8.88
C ALA A 201 17.33 0.69 -7.96
N SER A 202 16.74 -0.40 -7.43
CA SER A 202 15.61 -0.33 -6.50
C SER A 202 15.99 0.28 -5.16
N ILE A 203 17.18 -0.01 -4.63
CA ILE A 203 17.64 0.56 -3.36
C ILE A 203 17.91 2.06 -3.53
N ILE A 204 18.75 2.44 -4.50
CA ILE A 204 19.13 3.84 -4.70
C ILE A 204 17.93 4.67 -5.13
N GLY A 205 17.23 4.20 -6.15
CA GLY A 205 16.06 4.86 -6.68
C GLY A 205 14.91 4.89 -5.68
N GLY A 206 14.72 3.83 -4.91
CA GLY A 206 13.68 3.75 -3.89
C GLY A 206 13.92 4.72 -2.74
N GLU A 207 15.16 4.88 -2.28
CA GLU A 207 15.51 5.86 -1.25
C GLU A 207 15.28 7.29 -1.73
N ILE A 208 15.76 7.64 -2.93
CA ILE A 208 15.57 8.97 -3.53
C ILE A 208 14.08 9.24 -3.76
N GLY A 209 13.38 8.28 -4.36
CA GLY A 209 11.96 8.38 -4.64
C GLY A 209 11.13 8.50 -3.37
N SER A 210 11.48 7.78 -2.31
CA SER A 210 10.80 7.84 -1.02
C SER A 210 10.90 9.23 -0.38
N ARG A 211 12.06 9.88 -0.46
CA ARG A 211 12.25 11.25 0.05
C ARG A 211 11.41 12.25 -0.73
N VAL A 212 11.54 12.26 -2.06
CA VAL A 212 10.80 13.20 -2.93
C VAL A 212 9.30 12.98 -2.82
N GLY A 213 8.86 11.71 -2.89
CA GLY A 213 7.46 11.36 -2.74
C GLY A 213 6.92 11.70 -1.36
N GLY A 214 7.72 11.50 -0.30
CA GLY A 214 7.35 11.85 1.07
C GLY A 214 7.16 13.35 1.28
N GLU A 215 8.04 14.19 0.74
CA GLU A 215 7.90 15.65 0.79
C GLU A 215 6.63 16.13 0.08
N ILE A 216 6.39 15.65 -1.15
CA ILE A 216 5.19 15.96 -1.92
C ILE A 216 3.94 15.49 -1.16
N GLY A 217 3.96 14.25 -0.69
CA GLY A 217 2.85 13.67 0.06
C GLY A 217 2.56 14.44 1.35
N GLN A 218 3.60 14.89 2.06
CA GLN A 218 3.45 15.66 3.29
C GLN A 218 2.79 17.01 3.04
N HIS A 219 3.12 17.65 1.92
CA HIS A 219 2.50 18.93 1.53
C HIS A 219 0.98 18.81 1.35
N TYR A 220 0.50 17.72 0.74
CA TYR A 220 -0.93 17.54 0.42
C TYR A 220 -1.73 16.77 1.48
N GLY A 221 -1.11 15.89 2.25
CA GLY A 221 -1.82 14.98 3.18
C GLY A 221 -1.22 14.92 4.59
N GLY A 222 -0.38 15.88 4.97
CA GLY A 222 0.28 15.89 6.27
C GLY A 222 1.14 14.64 6.50
N ARG A 223 1.34 14.23 7.76
CA ARG A 223 2.25 13.11 8.09
C ARG A 223 1.91 11.82 7.34
N TRP A 224 0.63 11.51 7.17
CA TRP A 224 0.16 10.32 6.45
C TRP A 224 0.19 10.46 4.94
N GLY A 225 -0.01 11.66 4.40
CA GLY A 225 0.28 11.94 3.00
C GLY A 225 1.76 11.70 2.71
N GLY A 226 2.65 12.13 3.61
CA GLY A 226 4.08 11.85 3.52
C GLY A 226 4.41 10.37 3.55
N PHE A 227 3.67 9.56 4.31
CA PHE A 227 3.78 8.10 4.25
C PHE A 227 3.38 7.52 2.90
N ALA A 228 2.19 7.86 2.43
CA ALA A 228 1.70 7.33 1.16
C ALA A 228 2.62 7.76 0.01
N GLY A 229 3.05 9.02 0.04
CA GLY A 229 4.00 9.60 -0.89
C GLY A 229 5.36 8.92 -0.86
N SER A 230 5.90 8.58 0.31
CA SER A 230 7.21 7.91 0.42
C SER A 230 7.17 6.48 -0.09
N ILE A 231 6.08 5.73 0.15
CA ILE A 231 5.89 4.40 -0.44
C ILE A 231 5.79 4.49 -1.97
N LEU A 232 4.91 5.35 -2.49
CA LEU A 232 4.69 5.49 -3.93
C LEU A 232 5.94 5.99 -4.65
N GLY A 233 6.59 7.00 -4.07
CA GLY A 233 7.84 7.53 -4.54
C GLY A 233 8.94 6.48 -4.53
N GLY A 234 9.04 5.66 -3.49
CA GLY A 234 10.02 4.57 -3.43
C GLY A 234 9.80 3.50 -4.51
N ILE A 235 8.54 3.14 -4.78
CA ILE A 235 8.20 2.19 -5.86
C ILE A 235 8.56 2.77 -7.24
N ILE A 236 8.23 4.04 -7.49
CA ILE A 236 8.50 4.72 -8.77
C ILE A 236 10.00 4.94 -8.95
N GLY A 237 10.64 5.49 -7.92
CA GLY A 237 12.06 5.83 -7.92
C GLY A 237 12.93 4.59 -8.06
N GLY A 238 12.54 3.46 -7.46
CA GLY A 238 13.25 2.19 -7.56
C GLY A 238 13.32 1.59 -8.98
N GLY A 239 12.70 2.24 -9.97
CA GLY A 239 12.84 1.87 -11.37
C GLY A 239 12.21 0.52 -11.71
N LEU A 240 11.39 -0.04 -10.80
CA LEU A 240 10.61 -1.22 -11.11
C LEU A 240 9.55 -0.80 -12.14
N PRO A 241 9.60 -1.30 -13.39
CA PRO A 241 8.47 -1.12 -14.28
C PRO A 241 7.32 -1.84 -13.60
N LEU A 242 6.39 -1.08 -13.01
CA LEU A 242 5.17 -1.62 -12.46
C LEU A 242 4.60 -2.52 -13.55
N ARG A 243 4.65 -3.84 -13.34
CA ARG A 243 3.95 -4.79 -14.22
C ARG A 243 2.53 -4.24 -14.39
N PRO A 244 1.89 -4.36 -15.56
CA PRO A 244 0.58 -3.78 -15.80
C PRO A 244 -0.42 -4.02 -14.65
N GLY A 245 -0.36 -5.19 -14.00
CA GLY A 245 -1.11 -5.51 -12.78
C GLY A 245 -0.77 -4.70 -11.52
N ALA A 246 0.51 -4.40 -11.25
CA ALA A 246 0.94 -3.55 -10.13
C ALA A 246 0.57 -2.07 -10.36
N ARG A 247 0.68 -1.60 -11.62
CA ARG A 247 0.18 -0.27 -12.02
C ARG A 247 -1.33 -0.17 -11.89
N SER A 248 -2.03 -1.26 -12.23
CA SER A 248 -3.48 -1.39 -12.04
C SER A 248 -3.86 -1.37 -10.56
N PHE A 249 -3.10 -2.03 -9.67
CA PHE A 249 -3.34 -2.04 -8.23
C PHE A 249 -3.15 -0.64 -7.62
N ILE A 250 -2.08 0.06 -7.98
CA ILE A 250 -1.81 1.42 -7.49
C ILE A 250 -2.85 2.42 -8.03
N ASN A 251 -3.24 2.31 -9.30
CA ASN A 251 -4.33 3.14 -9.87
C ASN A 251 -5.69 2.88 -9.23
N ARG A 252 -5.82 1.78 -8.47
CA ARG A 252 -6.98 1.43 -7.67
C ARG A 252 -6.84 1.85 -6.21
N LEU A 253 -5.73 2.40 -5.75
CA LEU A 253 -5.70 2.94 -4.39
C LEU A 253 -6.40 4.30 -4.42
N GLU A 254 -7.61 4.38 -3.86
CA GLU A 254 -8.25 5.65 -3.54
C GLU A 254 -7.90 6.03 -2.10
N ILE A 255 -7.35 7.23 -1.99
CA ILE A 255 -7.06 7.91 -0.73
C ILE A 255 -7.94 9.14 -0.75
N GLU A 256 -9.02 9.15 0.05
CA GLU A 256 -9.84 10.36 0.21
C GLU A 256 -8.96 11.48 0.79
N PRO A 257 -8.86 12.66 0.13
CA PRO A 257 -8.08 13.77 0.64
C PRO A 257 -8.67 14.29 1.95
N GLY A 258 -7.84 14.45 2.98
CA GLY A 258 -8.21 15.14 4.23
C GLY A 258 -8.33 14.26 5.47
N THR A 259 -8.36 12.93 5.35
CA THR A 259 -8.31 12.05 6.51
C THR A 259 -7.66 10.73 6.10
N ILE A 260 -6.40 10.50 6.43
CA ILE A 260 -5.91 9.14 6.64
C ILE A 260 -5.96 8.94 8.15
N GLY A 261 -7.04 8.33 8.64
CA GLY A 261 -7.19 8.00 10.05
C GLY A 261 -6.15 6.95 10.49
N THR A 262 -5.87 6.89 11.79
CA THR A 262 -4.88 6.00 12.44
C THR A 262 -5.12 4.50 12.24
N THR A 263 -6.24 4.09 11.64
CA THR A 263 -6.61 2.70 11.37
C THR A 263 -6.42 2.29 9.91
N GLY A 264 -6.05 3.21 9.00
CA GLY A 264 -5.94 2.90 7.57
C GLY A 264 -7.28 2.59 6.87
N GLY A 265 -8.43 2.77 7.55
CA GLY A 265 -9.79 2.48 7.02
C GLY A 265 -10.21 3.30 5.80
N ASN A 266 -9.35 4.23 5.37
CA ASN A 266 -9.58 5.19 4.30
C ASN A 266 -8.74 4.84 3.06
N ILE A 267 -7.94 3.77 3.12
CA ILE A 267 -7.30 3.14 1.97
C ILE A 267 -8.30 2.13 1.41
N ARG A 268 -8.91 2.47 0.27
CA ARG A 268 -9.83 1.55 -0.42
C ARG A 268 -9.23 1.16 -1.76
N LEU A 269 -9.36 -0.13 -2.10
CA LEU A 269 -9.22 -0.53 -3.49
C LEU A 269 -10.44 0.02 -4.23
N LYS A 270 -10.23 0.68 -5.38
CA LYS A 270 -11.27 1.10 -6.32
C LYS A 270 -12.04 -0.15 -6.63
N GLN A 271 -13.18 -0.25 -5.98
CA GLN A 271 -14.20 -1.18 -6.38
C GLN A 271 -14.56 -0.82 -7.81
N VAL A 272 -14.95 -1.82 -8.59
CA VAL A 272 -15.63 -1.59 -9.86
C VAL A 272 -16.67 -0.47 -9.66
N PRO A 273 -16.68 0.60 -10.48
CA PRO A 273 -17.59 1.73 -10.26
C PRO A 273 -19.06 1.25 -10.17
N PRO A 274 -19.93 1.90 -9.38
CA PRO A 274 -21.31 1.43 -9.17
C PRO A 274 -22.06 1.11 -10.48
N ALA A 275 -21.94 1.98 -11.49
CA ALA A 275 -22.54 1.74 -12.81
C ALA A 275 -22.04 0.45 -13.49
N MET A 276 -20.76 0.11 -13.32
CA MET A 276 -20.19 -1.12 -13.84
C MET A 276 -20.58 -2.34 -12.98
N GLN A 277 -20.82 -2.17 -11.67
CA GLN A 277 -21.39 -3.23 -10.83
C GLN A 277 -22.81 -3.57 -11.30
N ASP A 278 -23.66 -2.56 -11.51
CA ASP A 278 -25.02 -2.75 -12.01
C ASP A 278 -25.04 -3.47 -13.37
N LYS A 279 -24.15 -3.06 -14.26
CA LYS A 279 -23.96 -3.75 -15.54
C LYS A 279 -23.57 -5.22 -15.36
N ILE A 280 -22.67 -5.55 -14.43
CA ILE A 280 -22.28 -6.94 -14.18
C ILE A 280 -23.45 -7.74 -13.60
N LEU A 281 -24.14 -7.20 -12.61
CA LEU A 281 -25.18 -7.91 -11.88
C LEU A 281 -26.45 -8.09 -12.72
N TYR A 282 -26.94 -7.01 -13.29
CA TYR A 282 -28.28 -6.92 -13.88
C TYR A 282 -28.27 -6.66 -15.39
N GLY A 283 -27.16 -6.15 -15.89
CA GLY A 283 -27.00 -5.82 -17.30
C GLY A 283 -27.37 -4.38 -17.61
N GLU A 284 -26.87 -3.89 -18.74
CA GLU A 284 -27.04 -2.52 -19.19
C GLU A 284 -27.53 -2.50 -20.64
N ARG A 285 -28.48 -1.62 -20.93
CA ARG A 285 -28.98 -1.35 -22.28
C ARG A 285 -27.90 -0.63 -23.07
N VAL A 286 -27.64 -1.06 -24.31
CA VAL A 286 -26.59 -0.41 -25.12
C VAL A 286 -27.17 0.68 -26.02
N PRO A 287 -26.40 1.75 -26.31
CA PRO A 287 -26.78 2.77 -27.28
C PRO A 287 -27.09 2.17 -28.65
N ASN A 288 -28.06 2.75 -29.35
CA ASN A 288 -28.37 2.38 -30.71
C ASN A 288 -27.39 3.06 -31.68
N PRO A 289 -26.53 2.31 -32.40
CA PRO A 289 -25.58 2.91 -33.33
C PRO A 289 -26.27 3.64 -34.51
N ASN A 290 -27.53 3.32 -34.79
CA ASN A 290 -28.31 3.88 -35.89
C ASN A 290 -29.21 5.05 -35.47
N SER A 291 -29.23 5.44 -34.18
CA SER A 291 -30.04 6.55 -33.67
C SER A 291 -29.24 7.33 -32.63
N PRO A 292 -28.60 8.45 -32.99
CA PRO A 292 -27.86 9.29 -32.05
C PRO A 292 -28.75 9.71 -30.87
N GLY A 293 -28.34 9.36 -29.64
CA GLY A 293 -29.11 9.60 -28.40
C GLY A 293 -30.21 8.58 -28.10
N GLY A 294 -30.46 7.62 -28.99
CA GLY A 294 -31.43 6.53 -28.79
C GLY A 294 -30.79 5.29 -28.15
N MET A 295 -31.57 4.55 -27.35
CA MET A 295 -31.15 3.28 -26.76
C MET A 295 -31.68 2.09 -27.57
N SER A 296 -30.88 1.04 -27.73
CA SER A 296 -31.29 -0.18 -28.43
C SER A 296 -31.96 -1.16 -27.47
N ASN A 297 -32.76 -2.12 -27.93
CA ASN A 297 -33.31 -3.16 -27.05
C ASN A 297 -32.26 -4.24 -26.67
N ARG A 298 -31.00 -4.09 -27.09
CA ARG A 298 -29.93 -5.02 -26.73
C ARG A 298 -29.36 -4.68 -25.35
N ILE A 299 -29.08 -5.72 -24.58
CA ILE A 299 -28.47 -5.62 -23.25
C ILE A 299 -27.14 -6.38 -23.19
N ILE A 300 -26.20 -5.91 -22.37
CA ILE A 300 -24.89 -6.53 -22.11
C ILE A 300 -24.67 -6.69 -20.60
N GLY A 301 -23.88 -7.68 -20.17
CA GLY A 301 -23.68 -7.98 -18.74
C GLY A 301 -24.72 -8.94 -18.17
N GLY A 302 -25.16 -8.76 -16.92
CA GLY A 302 -26.24 -9.54 -16.29
C GLY A 302 -25.83 -10.97 -15.89
N HIS A 303 -25.22 -11.10 -14.71
CA HIS A 303 -24.63 -12.33 -14.18
C HIS A 303 -25.03 -12.64 -12.73
N SER A 304 -25.92 -11.86 -12.13
CA SER A 304 -26.48 -12.16 -10.82
C SER A 304 -27.54 -13.26 -10.90
N SER A 305 -27.54 -14.16 -9.92
CA SER A 305 -28.60 -15.15 -9.68
C SER A 305 -29.95 -14.48 -9.37
N GLU A 306 -29.95 -13.27 -8.80
CA GLU A 306 -31.16 -12.50 -8.46
C GLU A 306 -32.00 -12.10 -9.67
N ILE A 307 -31.45 -12.17 -10.89
CA ILE A 307 -32.24 -12.03 -12.13
C ILE A 307 -33.42 -13.03 -12.15
N LYS A 308 -33.27 -14.20 -11.51
CA LYS A 308 -34.30 -15.23 -11.45
C LYS A 308 -35.46 -14.89 -10.50
N THR A 309 -35.23 -14.02 -9.52
CA THR A 309 -36.23 -13.64 -8.52
C THR A 309 -36.75 -12.22 -8.72
N ASN A 310 -36.10 -11.43 -9.57
CA ASN A 310 -36.45 -10.04 -9.80
C ASN A 310 -37.66 -9.91 -10.75
N PRO A 311 -38.73 -9.20 -10.36
CA PRO A 311 -39.95 -9.08 -11.15
C PRO A 311 -39.78 -8.34 -12.48
N ASN A 312 -38.71 -7.56 -12.65
CA ASN A 312 -38.42 -6.86 -13.90
C ASN A 312 -37.81 -7.78 -14.97
N TYR A 313 -37.61 -9.06 -14.67
CA TYR A 313 -36.98 -10.03 -15.55
C TYR A 313 -37.89 -11.23 -15.77
N ALA A 314 -38.18 -11.51 -17.04
CA ALA A 314 -38.71 -12.81 -17.43
C ALA A 314 -37.51 -13.70 -17.80
N HIS A 315 -37.43 -14.91 -17.25
CA HIS A 315 -36.28 -15.77 -17.45
C HIS A 315 -36.67 -17.24 -17.68
N GLU A 316 -35.77 -17.96 -18.34
CA GLU A 316 -35.84 -19.40 -18.57
C GLU A 316 -34.47 -20.01 -18.28
N VAL A 317 -34.40 -20.93 -17.32
CA VAL A 317 -33.17 -21.69 -17.03
C VAL A 317 -33.03 -22.80 -18.06
N ILE A 318 -31.98 -22.72 -18.88
CA ILE A 318 -31.70 -23.67 -19.95
C ILE A 318 -30.91 -24.88 -19.44
N SER A 319 -29.93 -24.64 -18.56
CA SER A 319 -29.15 -25.70 -17.93
C SER A 319 -28.46 -25.21 -16.67
N THR A 320 -28.10 -26.15 -15.79
CA THR A 320 -27.23 -25.91 -14.63
C THR A 320 -25.89 -26.59 -14.87
N ASN A 321 -24.79 -25.87 -14.69
CA ASN A 321 -23.44 -26.37 -14.86
C ASN A 321 -22.96 -27.07 -13.58
N ALA A 322 -21.90 -27.88 -13.68
CA ALA A 322 -21.38 -28.65 -12.55
C ALA A 322 -20.83 -27.76 -11.40
N ASP A 323 -20.42 -26.54 -11.71
CA ASP A 323 -19.96 -25.53 -10.75
C ASP A 323 -21.11 -24.75 -10.07
N GLY A 324 -22.37 -25.11 -10.35
CA GLY A 324 -23.55 -24.46 -9.79
C GLY A 324 -24.01 -23.21 -10.52
N THR A 325 -23.27 -22.73 -11.53
CA THR A 325 -23.73 -21.63 -12.39
C THR A 325 -24.90 -22.07 -13.27
N THR A 326 -25.74 -21.12 -13.69
CA THR A 326 -26.93 -21.43 -14.51
C THR A 326 -26.90 -20.70 -15.84
N ASN A 327 -27.08 -21.43 -16.94
CA ASN A 327 -27.25 -20.83 -18.26
C ASN A 327 -28.72 -20.46 -18.43
N VAL A 328 -28.99 -19.18 -18.64
CA VAL A 328 -30.33 -18.61 -18.63
C VAL A 328 -30.55 -17.79 -19.90
N LYS A 329 -31.78 -17.83 -20.41
CA LYS A 329 -32.29 -16.81 -21.32
C LYS A 329 -33.20 -15.88 -20.55
N PHE A 330 -33.02 -14.57 -20.68
CA PHE A 330 -33.90 -13.62 -20.02
C PHE A 330 -34.23 -12.40 -20.88
N ILE A 331 -35.34 -11.76 -20.55
CA ILE A 331 -35.82 -10.49 -21.07
C ILE A 331 -35.98 -9.54 -19.89
N THR A 332 -35.53 -8.30 -20.05
CA THR A 332 -35.65 -7.25 -19.05
C THR A 332 -36.71 -6.25 -19.46
N GLN A 333 -37.58 -5.88 -18.53
CA GLN A 333 -38.44 -4.72 -18.66
C GLN A 333 -37.68 -3.46 -18.25
N PHE A 334 -37.59 -2.49 -19.16
CA PHE A 334 -36.96 -1.21 -18.91
C PHE A 334 -37.94 -0.22 -18.25
N PRO A 335 -37.43 0.82 -17.56
CA PRO A 335 -38.27 1.84 -16.94
C PRO A 335 -39.16 2.61 -17.93
N ASP A 336 -38.78 2.65 -19.21
CA ASP A 336 -39.58 3.26 -20.29
C ASP A 336 -40.74 2.35 -20.77
N GLY A 337 -40.93 1.19 -20.14
CA GLY A 337 -41.95 0.21 -20.48
C GLY A 337 -41.60 -0.73 -21.63
N ASN A 338 -40.48 -0.51 -22.32
CA ASN A 338 -40.03 -1.38 -23.41
C ASN A 338 -39.37 -2.66 -22.86
N LEU A 339 -39.41 -3.72 -23.66
CA LEU A 339 -38.72 -4.97 -23.37
C LEU A 339 -37.39 -5.06 -24.11
N SER A 340 -36.41 -5.69 -23.47
CA SER A 340 -35.16 -6.06 -24.12
C SER A 340 -35.37 -7.17 -25.14
N ASN A 341 -34.40 -7.35 -26.03
CA ASN A 341 -34.24 -8.60 -26.77
C ASN A 341 -33.94 -9.73 -25.78
N ILE A 342 -34.26 -10.97 -26.17
CA ILE A 342 -33.85 -12.14 -25.40
C ILE A 342 -32.32 -12.17 -25.33
N LYS A 343 -31.81 -12.27 -24.11
CA LYS A 343 -30.39 -12.39 -23.83
C LYS A 343 -30.07 -13.74 -23.22
N SER A 344 -29.08 -14.42 -23.79
CA SER A 344 -28.43 -15.54 -23.13
C SER A 344 -27.35 -15.03 -22.16
N SER A 345 -27.29 -15.62 -20.98
CA SER A 345 -26.24 -15.35 -20.00
C SER A 345 -25.98 -16.57 -19.13
N THR A 346 -24.78 -16.62 -18.55
CA THR A 346 -24.46 -17.55 -17.46
C THR A 346 -24.48 -16.76 -16.17
N LEU A 347 -25.37 -17.13 -15.25
CA LEU A 347 -25.54 -16.50 -13.95
C LEU A 347 -24.70 -17.22 -12.91
N ALA A 348 -24.23 -16.47 -11.90
CA ALA A 348 -23.58 -17.01 -10.72
C ALA A 348 -24.47 -18.04 -10.00
N PRO A 349 -23.89 -18.90 -9.14
CA PRO A 349 -24.67 -19.85 -8.35
C PRO A 349 -25.72 -19.16 -7.47
N ASP A 350 -26.83 -19.85 -7.20
CA ASP A 350 -27.89 -19.33 -6.33
C ASP A 350 -27.48 -19.13 -4.88
N SER A 351 -26.38 -19.77 -4.47
CA SER A 351 -25.76 -19.58 -3.16
C SER A 351 -24.95 -18.29 -3.06
N TRP A 352 -24.68 -17.60 -4.17
CA TRP A 352 -23.89 -16.36 -4.18
C TRP A 352 -24.79 -15.14 -4.11
N THR A 353 -24.40 -14.19 -3.27
CA THR A 353 -25.00 -12.85 -3.21
C THR A 353 -24.40 -11.95 -4.29
N ASN A 354 -25.05 -10.81 -4.59
CA ASN A 354 -24.45 -9.77 -5.43
C ASN A 354 -23.09 -9.31 -4.92
N THR A 355 -22.92 -9.23 -3.60
CA THR A 355 -21.64 -8.90 -2.97
C THR A 355 -20.56 -9.91 -3.33
N ASP A 356 -20.88 -11.21 -3.35
CA ASP A 356 -19.92 -12.26 -3.76
C ASP A 356 -19.52 -12.12 -5.23
N VAL A 357 -20.48 -11.80 -6.11
CA VAL A 357 -20.23 -11.54 -7.54
C VAL A 357 -19.29 -10.35 -7.75
N ILE A 358 -19.49 -9.26 -7.01
CA ILE A 358 -18.61 -8.08 -7.09
C ILE A 358 -17.24 -8.38 -6.46
N ASN A 359 -17.20 -9.14 -5.37
CA ASN A 359 -15.94 -9.53 -4.73
C ASN A 359 -15.09 -10.41 -5.65
N VAL A 360 -15.67 -11.44 -6.28
CA VAL A 360 -14.92 -12.27 -7.24
C VAL A 360 -14.46 -11.45 -8.44
N THR A 361 -15.26 -10.48 -8.89
CA THR A 361 -14.87 -9.57 -9.97
C THR A 361 -13.63 -8.78 -9.58
N ASN A 362 -13.61 -8.19 -8.39
CA ASN A 362 -12.47 -7.43 -7.89
C ASN A 362 -11.22 -8.30 -7.73
N GLN A 363 -11.39 -9.52 -7.20
CA GLN A 363 -10.31 -10.51 -7.05
C GLN A 363 -9.74 -10.92 -8.42
N THR A 364 -10.59 -11.38 -9.34
CA THR A 364 -10.16 -11.80 -10.68
C THR A 364 -9.51 -10.63 -11.45
N ALA A 365 -10.02 -9.41 -11.33
CA ALA A 365 -9.43 -8.24 -11.98
C ALA A 365 -7.99 -7.92 -11.51
N SER A 366 -7.59 -8.46 -10.35
CA SER A 366 -6.26 -8.30 -9.76
C SER A 366 -5.26 -9.39 -10.17
N THR A 367 -5.72 -10.47 -10.82
CA THR A 367 -4.83 -11.57 -11.22
C THR A 367 -3.94 -11.17 -12.40
N THR A 368 -2.95 -12.01 -12.68
CA THR A 368 -2.10 -11.85 -13.86
C THR A 368 -2.93 -11.98 -15.14
N THR A 369 -2.53 -11.23 -16.16
CA THR A 369 -3.15 -11.29 -17.48
C THR A 369 -2.98 -12.68 -18.09
N VAL A 370 -4.08 -13.27 -18.52
CA VAL A 370 -4.16 -14.55 -19.24
C VAL A 370 -3.89 -14.35 -20.73
N ALA A 371 -4.49 -13.31 -21.31
CA ALA A 371 -4.33 -12.96 -22.72
C ALA A 371 -4.50 -11.45 -22.93
N THR A 372 -3.89 -10.92 -23.99
CA THR A 372 -4.07 -9.52 -24.41
C THR A 372 -4.55 -9.48 -25.85
N ARG A 373 -5.62 -8.74 -26.11
CA ARG A 373 -6.23 -8.66 -27.44
C ARG A 373 -5.47 -7.64 -28.30
N ALA A 374 -5.04 -8.07 -29.49
CA ALA A 374 -4.18 -7.27 -30.35
C ALA A 374 -4.81 -5.97 -30.88
N ARG A 375 -6.14 -5.95 -31.08
CA ARG A 375 -6.83 -4.82 -31.73
C ARG A 375 -6.95 -3.57 -30.86
N ASP A 376 -7.16 -3.74 -29.55
CA ASP A 376 -7.56 -2.69 -28.62
C ASP A 376 -6.74 -2.71 -27.31
N GLY A 377 -5.83 -3.67 -27.16
CA GLY A 377 -5.00 -3.82 -25.97
C GLY A 377 -5.78 -4.28 -24.73
N ALA A 378 -7.03 -4.73 -24.88
CA ALA A 378 -7.80 -5.25 -23.76
C ALA A 378 -7.11 -6.49 -23.17
N THR A 379 -7.21 -6.69 -21.86
CA THR A 379 -6.60 -7.82 -21.15
C THR A 379 -7.65 -8.73 -20.53
N LEU A 380 -7.46 -10.04 -20.67
CA LEU A 380 -8.26 -11.08 -20.04
C LEU A 380 -7.60 -11.51 -18.74
N HIS A 381 -8.39 -11.65 -17.69
CA HIS A 381 -7.98 -12.13 -16.38
C HIS A 381 -8.93 -13.26 -15.96
N ARG A 382 -8.39 -14.28 -15.30
CA ARG A 382 -9.15 -15.47 -14.88
C ARG A 382 -8.73 -15.92 -13.50
N GLN A 383 -9.68 -16.43 -12.73
CA GLN A 383 -9.46 -17.10 -11.44
C GLN A 383 -10.62 -18.06 -11.15
N THR A 384 -10.38 -19.08 -10.33
CA THR A 384 -11.44 -19.91 -9.74
C THR A 384 -11.65 -19.52 -8.28
N THR A 385 -12.89 -19.24 -7.89
CA THR A 385 -13.29 -18.93 -6.51
C THR A 385 -14.47 -19.81 -6.12
N ASN A 386 -14.36 -20.52 -4.99
CA ASN A 386 -15.39 -21.46 -4.50
C ASN A 386 -15.89 -22.45 -5.57
N GLY A 387 -14.99 -22.94 -6.42
CA GLY A 387 -15.31 -23.90 -7.49
C GLY A 387 -15.86 -23.28 -8.79
N VAL A 388 -16.14 -21.98 -8.81
CA VAL A 388 -16.61 -21.26 -10.02
C VAL A 388 -15.44 -20.55 -10.68
N GLU A 389 -15.19 -20.86 -11.95
CA GLU A 389 -14.21 -20.13 -12.76
C GLU A 389 -14.82 -18.83 -13.31
N TRP A 390 -14.10 -17.73 -13.13
CA TRP A 390 -14.58 -16.38 -13.38
C TRP A 390 -13.58 -15.59 -14.24
N GLU A 391 -14.11 -14.82 -15.19
CA GLU A 391 -13.33 -14.00 -16.10
C GLU A 391 -13.63 -12.51 -15.94
N VAL A 392 -12.58 -11.70 -16.14
CA VAL A 392 -12.66 -10.24 -16.18
C VAL A 392 -11.91 -9.74 -17.40
N ILE A 393 -12.53 -8.83 -18.15
CA ILE A 393 -11.89 -8.10 -19.23
C ILE A 393 -11.64 -6.67 -18.78
N LYS A 394 -10.39 -6.20 -18.93
CA LYS A 394 -10.03 -4.80 -18.74
C LYS A 394 -9.68 -4.15 -20.08
N ASP A 395 -10.01 -2.88 -20.22
CA ASP A 395 -9.51 -2.06 -21.34
C ASP A 395 -8.01 -1.76 -21.19
N SER A 396 -7.42 -1.11 -22.19
CA SER A 396 -6.01 -0.70 -22.18
C SER A 396 -5.68 0.30 -21.06
N ALA A 397 -6.68 0.97 -20.49
CA ALA A 397 -6.53 1.87 -19.34
C ALA A 397 -6.63 1.15 -17.99
N GLY A 398 -6.97 -0.14 -17.98
CA GLY A 398 -7.11 -0.98 -16.78
C GLY A 398 -8.50 -0.95 -16.14
N ASN A 399 -9.49 -0.35 -16.79
CA ASN A 399 -10.87 -0.33 -16.32
C ASN A 399 -11.57 -1.65 -16.65
N VAL A 400 -12.35 -2.18 -15.72
CA VAL A 400 -13.18 -3.37 -15.97
C VAL A 400 -14.27 -3.01 -16.96
N THR A 401 -14.36 -3.77 -18.05
CA THR A 401 -15.38 -3.57 -19.11
C THR A 401 -16.40 -4.70 -19.17
N SER A 402 -16.01 -5.89 -18.71
CA SER A 402 -16.85 -7.08 -18.59
C SER A 402 -16.37 -7.96 -17.44
N SER A 403 -17.31 -8.65 -16.78
CA SER A 403 -17.00 -9.70 -15.83
C SER A 403 -18.11 -10.74 -15.79
N TYR A 404 -17.76 -12.02 -15.81
CA TYR A 404 -18.72 -13.11 -15.96
C TYR A 404 -18.16 -14.47 -15.52
N PRO A 405 -19.03 -15.41 -15.07
CA PRO A 405 -18.65 -16.81 -14.87
C PRO A 405 -18.44 -17.51 -16.22
N THR A 406 -17.53 -18.48 -16.28
CA THR A 406 -17.27 -19.25 -17.51
C THR A 406 -18.26 -20.40 -17.71
N GLY A 407 -18.94 -20.85 -16.66
CA GLY A 407 -19.82 -22.02 -16.69
C GLY A 407 -19.10 -23.29 -17.13
N GLY A 408 -17.81 -23.41 -16.78
CA GLY A 408 -16.93 -24.49 -17.19
C GLY A 408 -16.44 -24.41 -18.65
N LYS A 409 -16.69 -23.29 -19.35
CA LYS A 409 -16.25 -23.06 -20.73
C LYS A 409 -15.44 -21.75 -20.82
N PRO A 410 -14.18 -21.76 -20.36
CA PRO A 410 -13.33 -20.57 -20.41
C PRO A 410 -13.11 -20.05 -21.83
N THR A 411 -12.85 -18.75 -21.94
CA THR A 411 -12.48 -18.13 -23.22
C THR A 411 -11.15 -18.70 -23.71
N THR A 412 -11.15 -19.37 -24.87
CA THR A 412 -9.95 -19.97 -25.45
C THR A 412 -9.28 -19.08 -26.49
N ASN A 413 -10.04 -18.22 -27.17
CA ASN A 413 -9.57 -17.25 -28.14
C ASN A 413 -10.01 -15.84 -27.71
N PHE A 414 -9.05 -14.95 -27.44
CA PHE A 414 -9.31 -13.64 -26.84
C PHE A 414 -8.78 -12.45 -27.65
#